data_AF-A0A955A1T4-F1
#
_entry.id   AF-A0A955A1T4-F1
#
_cell.length_a   1.000
_cell.length_b   1.000
_cell.length_c   1.000
_cell.angle_alpha   90.00
_cell.angle_beta   90.00
_cell.angle_gamma   90.00
#
_symmetry.space_group_name_H-M   'P 1'
#
loop_
_entity.id
_entity.type
_entity.pdbx_description
1 polymer ?
#
loop_
_entity_poly.entity_id
_entity_poly.type
_entity_poly.pdbx_seq_one_letter_code
_entity_poly.pdbx_strand_id
1 'polypeptide(L)'
;MLTLTAIVFAASLAIAQPSPTTPEPHLDLPDLSKLTSGRVTRVLDENTLLIEVDGKNTRYDLLGISGALQIKEQRELCADMLKRLLLEERVVIQHDPRGEFTPANRRAGYIFRANDTLFVNLELIRNGYARHTDAGMSAHLDAFVHAQRRAETLKLGVWDPDANIITLTDEPEPNTEPTQTKTQPAPATITTPTNAIYITPHGKKYHRKDCPHLTDAAKPTTREDIKDSHQPCKTCRPDEP
;
A
#
# COMPACT_ATOMS: atom_id res chain seq x y z
N MET A 1 -50.78 48.14 24.31
CA MET A 1 -49.34 48.00 24.01
C MET A 1 -48.83 46.78 24.76
N LEU A 2 -48.59 45.66 24.07
CA LEU A 2 -48.04 44.44 24.65
C LEU A 2 -46.74 44.14 23.87
N THR A 3 -45.59 44.34 24.50
CA THR A 3 -44.29 44.04 23.91
C THR A 3 -43.95 42.57 24.14
N LEU A 4 -43.91 41.78 23.06
CA LEU A 4 -43.45 40.40 23.07
C LEU A 4 -41.91 40.39 23.02
N THR A 5 -41.26 40.00 24.11
CA THR A 5 -39.81 39.81 24.15
C THR A 5 -39.48 38.39 23.70
N ALA A 6 -38.93 38.23 22.50
CA ALA A 6 -38.45 36.95 22.00
C ALA A 6 -37.06 36.66 22.60
N ILE A 7 -36.96 35.60 23.42
CA ILE A 7 -35.70 35.07 23.94
C ILE A 7 -35.17 34.08 22.90
N VAL A 8 -34.06 34.45 22.24
CA VAL A 8 -33.33 33.55 21.34
C VAL A 8 -32.36 32.72 22.19
N PHE A 9 -32.66 31.45 22.39
CA PHE A 9 -31.71 30.48 22.93
C PHE A 9 -30.76 30.06 21.81
N ALA A 10 -29.54 30.60 21.79
CA ALA A 10 -28.45 30.07 21.00
C ALA A 10 -27.93 28.80 21.68
N ALA A 11 -28.37 27.63 21.21
CA ALA A 11 -27.79 26.36 21.60
C ALA A 11 -26.43 26.20 20.88
N SER A 12 -25.33 26.52 21.55
CA SER A 12 -24.00 26.11 21.09
C SER A 12 -23.91 24.59 21.16
N LEU A 13 -23.96 23.93 19.99
CA LEU A 13 -23.42 22.59 19.87
C LEU A 13 -21.92 22.67 20.13
N ALA A 14 -21.49 22.29 21.33
CA ALA A 14 -20.11 21.94 21.58
C ALA A 14 -19.80 20.70 20.72
N ILE A 15 -19.13 20.90 19.60
CA ILE A 15 -18.51 19.81 18.85
C ILE A 15 -17.47 19.22 19.79
N ALA A 16 -17.75 18.04 20.35
CA ALA A 16 -16.78 17.30 21.14
C ALA A 16 -15.56 17.04 20.25
N GLN A 17 -14.46 17.74 20.53
CA GLN A 17 -13.18 17.43 19.90
C GLN A 17 -12.80 16.00 20.31
N PRO A 18 -12.33 15.14 19.38
CA PRO A 18 -11.87 13.82 19.76
C PRO A 18 -10.76 13.94 20.81
N SER A 19 -11.00 13.30 21.95
CA SER A 19 -10.13 13.21 23.13
C SER A 19 -8.72 12.70 22.79
N PRO A 20 -7.70 13.02 23.63
CA PRO A 20 -6.30 13.00 23.25
C PRO A 20 -5.83 11.59 22.85
N THR A 21 -5.18 11.52 21.70
CA THR A 21 -4.45 10.36 21.19
C THR A 21 -3.49 9.86 22.28
N THR A 22 -3.71 8.65 22.81
CA THR A 22 -2.71 7.96 23.61
C THR A 22 -1.38 8.03 22.84
N PRO A 23 -0.28 8.52 23.44
CA PRO A 23 0.99 8.65 22.73
C PRO A 23 1.42 7.27 22.21
N GLU A 24 2.01 7.27 21.01
CA GLU A 24 2.52 6.04 20.42
C GLU A 24 3.62 5.45 21.32
N PRO A 25 3.61 4.14 21.60
CA PRO A 25 4.65 3.50 22.39
C PRO A 25 6.04 3.75 21.78
N HIS A 26 7.02 4.04 22.64
CA HIS A 26 8.41 4.14 22.22
C HIS A 26 8.90 2.76 21.74
N LEU A 27 9.56 2.72 20.58
CA LEU A 27 10.20 1.51 20.07
C LEU A 27 11.66 1.48 20.52
N ASP A 28 12.00 0.54 21.40
CA ASP A 28 13.38 0.26 21.77
C ASP A 28 14.05 -0.55 20.66
N LEU A 29 14.54 0.15 19.64
CA LEU A 29 15.24 -0.48 18.51
C LEU A 29 16.72 -0.70 18.84
N PRO A 30 17.29 -1.87 18.50
CA PRO A 30 18.72 -2.08 18.57
C PRO A 30 19.44 -1.24 17.51
N ASP A 31 20.77 -1.18 17.61
CA ASP A 31 21.62 -0.59 16.57
C ASP A 31 21.50 -1.41 15.27
N LEU A 32 20.65 -0.94 14.35
CA LEU A 32 20.33 -1.60 13.10
C LEU A 32 21.57 -1.82 12.20
N SER A 33 22.63 -1.04 12.38
CA SER A 33 23.87 -1.19 11.60
C SER A 33 24.62 -2.50 11.89
N LYS A 34 24.34 -3.11 13.06
CA LYS A 34 24.95 -4.38 13.49
C LYS A 34 24.13 -5.61 13.10
N LEU A 35 22.95 -5.41 12.51
CA LEU A 35 22.04 -6.49 12.19
C LEU A 35 22.28 -7.03 10.78
N THR A 36 21.77 -8.24 10.54
CA THR A 36 21.77 -8.86 9.22
C THR A 36 21.01 -7.97 8.24
N SER A 37 21.59 -7.76 7.06
CA SER A 37 20.92 -7.04 5.97
C SER A 37 20.90 -7.87 4.70
N GLY A 38 19.94 -7.59 3.84
CA GLY A 38 19.78 -8.29 2.57
C GLY A 38 18.96 -7.50 1.57
N ARG A 39 18.84 -8.03 0.36
CA ARG A 39 17.95 -7.48 -0.67
C ARG A 39 16.71 -8.35 -0.78
N VAL A 40 15.53 -7.75 -0.77
CA VAL A 40 14.29 -8.49 -1.01
C VAL A 40 14.21 -8.83 -2.49
N THR A 41 14.28 -10.12 -2.81
CA THR A 41 14.24 -10.62 -4.18
C THR A 41 12.83 -11.02 -4.60
N ARG A 42 11.95 -11.31 -3.64
CA ARG A 42 10.56 -11.67 -3.92
C ARG A 42 9.65 -11.46 -2.72
N VAL A 43 8.41 -11.05 -2.98
CA VAL A 43 7.29 -11.19 -2.03
C VAL A 43 6.54 -12.46 -2.38
N LEU A 44 6.45 -13.41 -1.45
CA LEU A 44 5.86 -14.73 -1.70
C LEU A 44 4.35 -14.75 -1.44
N ASP A 45 3.92 -14.08 -0.37
CA ASP A 45 2.53 -14.01 0.10
C ASP A 45 2.36 -12.77 1.00
N GLU A 46 1.24 -12.65 1.71
CA GLU A 46 0.87 -11.50 2.54
C GLU A 46 1.80 -11.22 3.72
N ASN A 47 2.64 -12.17 4.13
CA ASN A 47 3.55 -11.99 5.26
C ASN A 47 4.90 -12.70 5.11
N THR A 48 5.27 -13.13 3.91
CA THR A 48 6.56 -13.79 3.69
C THR A 48 7.34 -13.19 2.52
N LEU A 49 8.61 -12.94 2.78
CA LEU A 49 9.61 -12.46 1.83
C LEU A 49 10.63 -13.56 1.50
N LEU A 50 11.19 -13.46 0.30
CA LEU A 50 12.47 -14.07 -0.05
C LEU A 50 13.53 -12.96 -0.04
N ILE A 51 14.54 -13.12 0.81
CA ILE A 51 15.59 -12.13 1.00
C ILE A 51 16.92 -12.77 0.67
N GLU A 52 17.67 -12.16 -0.24
CA GLU A 52 19.06 -12.52 -0.50
C GLU A 52 19.94 -11.96 0.61
N VAL A 53 20.51 -12.88 1.39
CA VAL A 53 21.48 -12.61 2.47
C VAL A 53 22.73 -13.42 2.16
N ASP A 54 23.89 -12.76 2.10
CA ASP A 54 25.18 -13.40 1.79
C ASP A 54 25.16 -14.31 0.55
N GLY A 55 24.50 -13.85 -0.52
CA GLY A 55 24.36 -14.58 -1.78
C GLY A 55 23.38 -15.76 -1.76
N LYS A 56 22.59 -15.91 -0.69
CA LYS A 56 21.59 -16.97 -0.54
C LYS A 56 20.19 -16.40 -0.34
N ASN A 57 19.26 -16.86 -1.17
CA ASN A 57 17.84 -16.58 -1.02
C ASN A 57 17.26 -17.33 0.19
N THR A 58 16.87 -16.59 1.21
CA THR A 58 16.35 -17.11 2.48
C THR A 58 14.91 -16.64 2.67
N ARG A 59 14.00 -17.57 3.00
CA ARG A 59 12.60 -17.24 3.32
C ARG A 59 12.52 -16.63 4.72
N TYR A 60 11.81 -15.52 4.85
CA TYR A 60 11.50 -14.86 6.12
C TYR A 60 10.02 -14.57 6.23
N ASP A 61 9.39 -15.06 7.29
CA ASP A 61 8.08 -14.57 7.71
C ASP A 61 8.21 -13.27 8.50
N LEU A 62 7.24 -12.39 8.34
CA LEU A 62 7.14 -11.15 9.09
C LEU A 62 6.57 -11.43 10.49
N LEU A 63 7.39 -11.17 11.51
CA LEU A 63 6.96 -11.28 12.91
C LEU A 63 5.92 -10.22 13.29
N GLY A 64 5.05 -10.57 14.23
CA GLY A 64 3.99 -9.69 14.71
C GLY A 64 2.79 -9.56 13.76
N ILE A 65 2.82 -10.18 12.56
CA ILE A 65 1.76 -10.11 11.56
C ILE A 65 1.13 -11.48 11.30
N SER A 66 -0.21 -11.52 11.25
CA SER A 66 -0.97 -12.71 10.89
C SER A 66 -0.94 -12.96 9.37
N GLY A 67 -0.42 -14.12 8.97
CA GLY A 67 -0.49 -14.63 7.59
C GLY A 67 -1.77 -15.41 7.28
N ALA A 68 -2.86 -15.17 8.02
CA ALA A 68 -4.13 -15.88 7.88
C ALA A 68 -5.28 -14.90 7.63
N LEU A 69 -5.07 -13.95 6.70
CA LEU A 69 -6.16 -13.10 6.23
C LEU A 69 -7.16 -13.96 5.45
N GLN A 70 -8.43 -13.95 5.88
CA GLN A 70 -9.45 -14.87 5.34
C GLN A 70 -9.92 -14.48 3.94
N ILE A 71 -9.88 -13.19 3.62
CA ILE A 71 -10.39 -12.63 2.36
C ILE A 71 -9.22 -12.53 1.36
N LYS A 72 -9.45 -12.99 0.13
CA LYS A 72 -8.42 -13.07 -0.91
C LYS A 72 -7.91 -11.68 -1.31
N GLU A 73 -8.82 -10.73 -1.49
CA GLU A 73 -8.55 -9.36 -1.89
C GLU A 73 -7.70 -8.63 -0.84
N GLN A 74 -7.94 -8.93 0.45
CA GLN A 74 -7.12 -8.40 1.55
C GLN A 74 -5.69 -8.96 1.53
N ARG A 75 -5.53 -10.26 1.21
CA ARG A 75 -4.20 -10.87 1.03
C ARG A 75 -3.45 -10.25 -0.14
N GLU A 76 -4.13 -10.07 -1.28
CA GLU A 76 -3.54 -9.43 -2.47
C GLU A 76 -3.14 -7.98 -2.18
N LEU A 77 -3.99 -7.22 -1.50
CA LEU A 77 -3.68 -5.84 -1.09
C LEU A 77 -2.46 -5.76 -0.17
N CYS A 78 -2.36 -6.65 0.83
CA CYS A 78 -1.20 -6.71 1.72
C CYS A 78 0.08 -7.09 0.97
N ALA A 79 0.01 -8.11 0.10
CA ALA A 79 1.15 -8.54 -0.72
C ALA A 79 1.59 -7.44 -1.70
N ASP A 80 0.67 -6.68 -2.28
CA ASP A 80 1.00 -5.57 -3.16
C ASP A 80 1.61 -4.39 -2.41
N MET A 81 1.14 -4.11 -1.19
CA MET A 81 1.78 -3.12 -0.32
C MET A 81 3.21 -3.55 0.01
N LEU A 82 3.44 -4.81 0.37
CA LEU A 82 4.79 -5.35 0.58
C LEU A 82 5.68 -5.18 -0.67
N LYS A 83 5.17 -5.47 -1.87
CA LYS A 83 5.93 -5.28 -3.12
C LYS A 83 6.31 -3.82 -3.31
N ARG A 84 5.37 -2.89 -3.11
CA ARG A 84 5.62 -1.44 -3.24
C ARG A 84 6.64 -0.93 -2.23
N LEU A 85 6.60 -1.45 -1.01
CA LEU A 85 7.51 -1.01 0.04
C LEU A 85 8.91 -1.61 -0.09
N LEU A 86 9.01 -2.85 -0.56
CA LEU A 86 10.20 -3.67 -0.34
C LEU A 86 10.76 -4.40 -1.57
N LEU A 87 10.04 -4.58 -2.68
CA LEU A 87 10.59 -5.35 -3.80
C LEU A 87 11.87 -4.67 -4.33
N GLU A 88 12.95 -5.44 -4.44
CA GLU A 88 14.30 -4.98 -4.79
C GLU A 88 14.97 -4.03 -3.78
N GLU A 89 14.28 -3.65 -2.70
CA GLU A 89 14.86 -2.80 -1.66
C GLU A 89 15.83 -3.56 -0.75
N ARG A 90 16.74 -2.80 -0.13
CA ARG A 90 17.57 -3.33 0.96
C ARG A 90 16.81 -3.25 2.27
N VAL A 91 16.90 -4.31 3.06
CA VAL A 91 16.28 -4.41 4.37
C VAL A 91 17.27 -4.84 5.42
N VAL A 92 16.99 -4.45 6.65
CA VAL A 92 17.64 -4.92 7.87
C VAL A 92 16.67 -5.83 8.62
N ILE A 93 17.18 -6.94 9.14
CA ILE A 93 16.39 -8.00 9.76
C ILE A 93 16.76 -8.06 11.24
N GLN A 94 15.77 -7.80 12.10
CA GLN A 94 15.88 -8.02 13.53
C GLN A 94 15.13 -9.31 13.90
N HIS A 95 15.82 -10.27 14.49
CA HIS A 95 15.18 -11.46 15.06
C HIS A 95 14.61 -11.15 16.45
N ASP A 96 13.60 -11.91 16.88
CA ASP A 96 13.09 -11.81 18.24
C ASP A 96 14.13 -12.33 19.25
N PRO A 97 14.22 -11.76 20.48
CA PRO A 97 15.12 -12.27 21.51
C PRO A 97 14.92 -13.75 21.85
N ARG A 98 13.73 -14.32 21.57
CA ARG A 98 13.42 -15.75 21.75
C ARG A 98 14.05 -16.65 20.68
N GLY A 99 14.47 -16.10 19.55
CA GLY A 99 15.15 -16.82 18.47
C GLY A 99 14.73 -16.42 17.06
N GLU A 100 15.37 -17.05 16.08
CA GLU A 100 15.19 -16.75 14.65
C GLU A 100 14.01 -17.49 13.99
N PHE A 101 13.45 -18.50 14.68
CA PHE A 101 12.45 -19.40 14.12
C PHE A 101 11.16 -19.38 14.93
N THR A 102 10.04 -19.36 14.23
CA THR A 102 8.70 -19.54 14.79
C THR A 102 8.51 -20.94 15.39
N PRO A 103 7.50 -21.15 16.26
CA PRO A 103 7.14 -22.48 16.72
C PRO A 103 6.84 -23.48 15.58
N ALA A 104 6.43 -22.98 14.41
CA ALA A 104 6.23 -23.76 13.19
C ALA A 104 7.54 -24.03 12.41
N ASN A 105 8.71 -23.75 13.01
CA ASN A 105 10.05 -23.87 12.41
C ASN A 105 10.24 -23.06 11.12
N ARG A 106 9.56 -21.92 11.00
CA ARG A 106 9.76 -20.96 9.89
C ARG A 106 10.62 -19.81 10.38
N ARG A 107 11.68 -19.49 9.65
CA ARG A 107 12.56 -18.36 9.95
C ARG A 107 11.76 -17.06 9.83
N ALA A 108 11.90 -16.16 10.79
CA ALA A 108 11.07 -14.98 10.88
C ALA A 108 11.83 -13.78 11.45
N GLY A 109 11.40 -12.57 11.08
CA GLY A 109 12.02 -11.33 11.57
C GLY A 109 11.11 -10.11 11.51
N TYR A 110 11.53 -9.09 12.24
CA TYR A 110 11.08 -7.72 12.10
C TYR A 110 11.92 -7.07 10.98
N ILE A 111 11.23 -6.51 9.98
CA ILE A 111 11.86 -5.99 8.76
C ILE A 111 11.86 -4.47 8.80
N PHE A 112 13.06 -3.90 8.67
CA PHE A 112 13.27 -2.46 8.56
C PHE A 112 13.79 -2.14 7.17
N ARG A 113 13.19 -1.15 6.49
CA ARG A 113 13.72 -0.69 5.21
C ARG A 113 15.02 0.08 5.45
N ALA A 114 16.08 -0.26 4.73
CA ALA A 114 17.41 0.23 5.07
C ALA A 114 17.65 1.71 4.73
N ASN A 115 16.85 2.30 3.82
CA ASN A 115 17.04 3.68 3.36
C ASN A 115 16.52 4.72 4.37
N ASP A 116 15.44 4.41 5.07
CA ASP A 116 14.70 5.34 5.94
C ASP A 116 14.32 4.74 7.29
N THR A 117 14.76 3.52 7.57
CA THR A 117 14.47 2.78 8.81
C THR A 117 12.99 2.48 9.05
N LEU A 118 12.15 2.53 8.01
CA LEU A 118 10.72 2.22 8.14
C LEU A 118 10.52 0.82 8.70
N PHE A 119 9.86 0.72 9.85
CA PHE A 119 9.48 -0.55 10.45
C PHE A 119 8.26 -1.14 9.72
N VAL A 120 8.52 -1.96 8.70
CA VAL A 120 7.50 -2.42 7.75
C VAL A 120 6.41 -3.25 8.42
N ASN A 121 6.78 -4.12 9.36
CA ASN A 121 5.80 -4.97 10.03
C ASN A 121 4.76 -4.12 10.77
N LEU A 122 5.21 -3.07 11.47
CA LEU A 122 4.33 -2.15 12.19
C LEU A 122 3.48 -1.33 11.21
N GLU A 123 4.07 -0.88 10.11
CA GLU A 123 3.39 -0.05 9.12
C GLU A 123 2.21 -0.78 8.45
N LEU A 124 2.35 -2.07 8.17
CA LEU A 124 1.25 -2.87 7.62
C LEU A 124 0.06 -2.94 8.59
N ILE A 125 0.31 -3.02 9.89
CA ILE A 125 -0.76 -3.03 10.92
C ILE A 125 -1.32 -1.63 11.12
N ARG A 126 -0.46 -0.61 11.18
CA ARG A 126 -0.83 0.80 11.39
C ARG A 126 -1.82 1.32 10.33
N ASN A 127 -1.67 0.86 9.09
CA ASN A 127 -2.56 1.22 7.97
C ASN A 127 -3.65 0.19 7.69
N GLY A 128 -3.78 -0.85 8.52
CA GLY A 128 -4.85 -1.84 8.39
C GLY A 128 -4.68 -2.80 7.20
N TYR A 129 -3.49 -2.97 6.64
CA TYR A 129 -3.22 -4.02 5.64
C TYR A 129 -3.12 -5.40 6.26
N ALA A 130 -2.72 -5.47 7.53
CA ALA A 130 -2.54 -6.71 8.25
C ALA A 130 -3.06 -6.64 9.69
N ARG A 131 -3.28 -7.83 10.28
CA ARG A 131 -3.64 -7.98 11.69
C ARG A 131 -2.43 -8.40 12.51
N HIS A 132 -2.37 -7.96 13.75
CA HIS A 132 -1.38 -8.41 14.71
C HIS A 132 -1.63 -9.86 15.13
N THR A 133 -0.54 -10.60 15.33
CA THR A 133 -0.51 -11.88 16.05
C THR A 133 0.75 -11.91 16.89
N ASP A 134 0.67 -12.45 18.10
CA ASP A 134 1.86 -12.58 18.94
C ASP A 134 2.64 -13.86 18.63
N ALA A 135 2.04 -14.93 18.11
CA ALA A 135 2.69 -16.20 17.68
C ALA A 135 3.85 -16.71 18.58
N GLY A 136 3.86 -16.34 19.87
CA GLY A 136 4.96 -16.60 20.80
C GLY A 136 6.21 -15.71 20.68
N MET A 137 6.21 -14.63 19.90
CA MET A 137 7.28 -13.63 19.73
C MET A 137 6.74 -12.20 19.84
N SER A 138 7.34 -11.39 20.72
CA SER A 138 6.66 -10.22 21.29
C SER A 138 7.54 -8.99 21.52
N ALA A 139 8.74 -8.90 20.92
CA ALA A 139 9.65 -7.77 21.17
C ALA A 139 9.02 -6.38 20.98
N HIS A 140 8.00 -6.27 20.12
CA HIS A 140 7.30 -5.01 19.83
C HIS A 140 5.78 -5.09 20.08
N LEU A 141 5.34 -5.96 20.99
CA LEU A 141 3.92 -6.25 21.25
C LEU A 141 3.09 -4.98 21.48
N ASP A 142 3.54 -4.08 22.36
CA ASP A 142 2.79 -2.89 22.72
C ASP A 142 2.56 -1.96 21.53
N ALA A 143 3.57 -1.79 20.67
CA ALA A 143 3.46 -0.99 19.45
C ALA A 143 2.46 -1.60 18.46
N PHE A 144 2.49 -2.93 18.26
CA PHE A 144 1.54 -3.62 17.39
C PHE A 144 0.11 -3.53 17.91
N VAL A 145 -0.10 -3.76 19.21
CA VAL A 145 -1.43 -3.66 19.84
C VAL A 145 -1.96 -2.22 19.74
N HIS A 146 -1.10 -1.23 19.97
CA HIS A 146 -1.47 0.18 19.82
C HIS A 146 -1.86 0.51 18.37
N ALA A 147 -1.01 0.14 17.40
CA ALA A 147 -1.26 0.39 15.98
C ALA A 147 -2.53 -0.29 15.47
N GLN A 148 -2.78 -1.54 15.90
CA GLN A 148 -4.00 -2.25 15.53
C GLN A 148 -5.24 -1.57 16.09
N ARG A 149 -5.26 -1.21 17.38
CA ARG A 149 -6.40 -0.50 17.99
C ARG A 149 -6.71 0.81 17.25
N ARG A 150 -5.67 1.52 16.81
CA ARG A 150 -5.84 2.74 16.00
C ARG A 150 -6.46 2.40 14.64
N ALA A 151 -5.94 1.40 13.93
CA ALA A 151 -6.47 0.97 12.63
C ALA A 151 -7.93 0.48 12.73
N GLU A 152 -8.29 -0.24 13.81
CA GLU A 152 -9.65 -0.65 14.14
C GLU A 152 -10.57 0.56 14.37
N THR A 153 -10.14 1.50 15.22
CA THR A 153 -10.93 2.70 15.56
C THR A 153 -11.19 3.57 14.35
N LEU A 154 -10.21 3.67 13.45
CA LEU A 154 -10.30 4.43 12.21
C LEU A 154 -10.88 3.63 11.04
N LYS A 155 -11.26 2.36 11.25
CA LYS A 155 -11.78 1.46 10.21
C LYS A 155 -10.88 1.43 8.98
N LEU A 156 -9.58 1.24 9.17
CA LEU A 156 -8.63 1.17 8.06
C LEU A 156 -8.55 -0.25 7.50
N GLY A 157 -8.52 -0.38 6.17
CA GLY A 157 -8.23 -1.64 5.48
C GLY A 157 -9.08 -2.82 5.94
N VAL A 158 -8.44 -3.86 6.50
CA VAL A 158 -9.10 -5.09 6.97
C VAL A 158 -10.08 -4.90 8.14
N TRP A 159 -10.18 -3.69 8.68
CA TRP A 159 -11.07 -3.29 9.76
C TRP A 159 -12.30 -2.51 9.30
N ASP A 160 -12.37 -2.14 8.02
CA ASP A 160 -13.56 -1.51 7.46
C ASP A 160 -14.66 -2.58 7.22
N PRO A 161 -15.82 -2.50 7.91
CA PRO A 161 -16.93 -3.45 7.70
C PRO A 161 -17.49 -3.39 6.27
N ASP A 162 -17.30 -2.26 5.57
CA ASP A 162 -17.75 -2.04 4.20
C ASP A 162 -16.64 -2.27 3.17
N ALA A 163 -15.49 -2.86 3.57
CA ALA A 163 -14.32 -3.13 2.73
C ALA A 163 -14.57 -4.04 1.49
N ASN A 164 -15.81 -4.37 1.15
CA ASN A 164 -16.14 -4.79 -0.20
C ASN A 164 -16.06 -3.58 -1.14
N ILE A 165 -14.85 -3.39 -1.69
CA ILE A 165 -14.47 -2.45 -2.74
C ILE A 165 -14.34 -1.00 -2.26
N ILE A 166 -13.18 -0.69 -1.69
CA ILE A 166 -12.61 0.66 -1.80
C ILE A 166 -11.61 0.61 -2.96
N THR A 167 -12.12 0.98 -4.13
CA THR A 167 -11.40 1.80 -5.11
C THR A 167 -10.53 2.81 -4.37
N LEU A 168 -9.27 2.94 -4.78
CA LEU A 168 -8.44 4.10 -4.48
C LEU A 168 -9.13 5.34 -5.11
N THR A 169 -10.22 5.82 -4.50
CA THR A 169 -10.76 7.15 -4.77
C THR A 169 -9.89 8.13 -4.02
N ASP A 170 -9.63 9.21 -4.73
CA ASP A 170 -8.62 10.21 -4.47
C ASP A 170 -8.66 10.79 -3.04
N GLU A 171 -7.46 11.17 -2.62
CA GLU A 171 -7.14 12.02 -1.47
C GLU A 171 -8.13 13.20 -1.34
N PRO A 172 -8.59 13.55 -0.13
CA PRO A 172 -9.56 14.62 0.06
C PRO A 172 -8.93 15.98 -0.30
N GLU A 173 -9.63 16.75 -1.14
CA GLU A 173 -9.19 18.06 -1.62
C GLU A 173 -8.79 19.01 -0.46
N PRO A 174 -7.66 19.73 -0.57
CA PRO A 174 -7.38 20.85 0.32
C PRO A 174 -8.31 22.02 -0.02
N ASN A 175 -9.06 22.43 1.01
CA ASN A 175 -9.97 23.57 1.05
C ASN A 175 -9.38 24.83 0.38
N THR A 176 -10.00 25.31 -0.71
CA THR A 176 -9.61 26.51 -1.44
C THR A 176 -10.53 27.68 -1.10
N GLU A 177 -9.98 28.72 -0.46
CA GLU A 177 -10.50 30.09 -0.61
C GLU A 177 -9.73 30.82 -1.72
N PRO A 178 -10.36 31.79 -2.41
CA PRO A 178 -10.11 32.05 -3.83
C PRO A 178 -8.97 33.04 -4.06
N THR A 179 -8.03 32.68 -4.92
CA THR A 179 -7.13 33.67 -5.56
C THR A 179 -7.47 33.82 -7.04
N GLN A 180 -7.70 35.06 -7.40
CA GLN A 180 -8.20 35.52 -8.68
C GLN A 180 -7.19 35.36 -9.81
N THR A 181 -7.77 35.09 -10.98
CA THR A 181 -7.24 35.05 -12.33
C THR A 181 -6.30 36.21 -12.70
N LYS A 182 -5.21 35.89 -13.40
CA LYS A 182 -4.78 36.64 -14.60
C LYS A 182 -3.95 35.79 -15.57
N THR A 183 -4.65 35.38 -16.63
CA THR A 183 -4.31 35.49 -18.06
C THR A 183 -2.98 34.93 -18.58
N GLN A 184 -3.16 33.84 -19.34
CA GLN A 184 -2.27 33.17 -20.31
C GLN A 184 -1.97 34.01 -21.58
N PRO A 185 -0.91 33.68 -22.34
CA PRO A 185 -1.13 33.12 -23.69
C PRO A 185 -0.32 31.83 -24.00
N ALA A 186 -0.98 30.91 -24.73
CA ALA A 186 -0.52 29.60 -25.24
C ALA A 186 0.25 29.73 -26.59
N PRO A 187 0.58 28.66 -27.38
CA PRO A 187 0.50 27.20 -27.16
C PRO A 187 1.74 26.39 -27.65
N ALA A 188 1.90 25.15 -27.17
CA ALA A 188 2.55 24.09 -27.94
C ALA A 188 1.82 22.76 -27.74
N THR A 189 1.13 22.36 -28.80
CA THR A 189 0.28 21.18 -28.94
C THR A 189 1.13 19.90 -28.90
N ILE A 190 0.83 18.98 -27.98
CA ILE A 190 1.25 17.58 -28.09
C ILE A 190 0.04 16.80 -28.62
N THR A 191 -0.01 16.67 -29.94
CA THR A 191 -0.90 15.74 -30.64
C THR A 191 -0.53 14.31 -30.25
N THR A 192 -1.35 13.68 -29.41
CA THR A 192 -1.37 12.22 -29.31
C THR A 192 -2.18 11.72 -30.50
N PRO A 193 -1.66 10.83 -31.38
CA PRO A 193 -2.44 10.31 -32.49
C PRO A 193 -3.59 9.46 -31.97
N THR A 194 -4.79 9.72 -32.49
CA THR A 194 -6.08 9.16 -32.07
C THR A 194 -6.19 7.63 -32.23
N ASN A 195 -5.20 6.98 -32.87
CA ASN A 195 -5.18 5.54 -33.18
C ASN A 195 -3.96 4.78 -32.59
N ALA A 196 -3.31 5.31 -31.54
CA ALA A 196 -2.20 4.58 -30.90
C ALA A 196 -2.69 3.28 -30.23
N ILE A 197 -2.06 2.16 -30.62
CA ILE A 197 -2.25 0.82 -30.03
C ILE A 197 -0.98 0.39 -29.29
N TYR A 198 -1.07 -0.59 -28.41
CA TYR A 198 -0.01 -0.89 -27.44
C TYR A 198 0.37 -2.37 -27.49
N ILE A 199 1.69 -2.63 -27.42
CA ILE A 199 2.25 -4.00 -27.38
C ILE A 199 3.05 -4.20 -26.09
N THR A 200 2.92 -5.38 -25.50
CA THR A 200 3.74 -5.76 -24.33
C THR A 200 5.06 -6.37 -24.79
N PRO A 201 6.17 -6.24 -24.02
CA PRO A 201 7.52 -6.63 -24.47
C PRO A 201 7.69 -8.08 -24.94
N HIS A 202 6.85 -8.99 -24.45
CA HIS A 202 6.88 -10.42 -24.82
C HIS A 202 5.52 -10.94 -25.31
N GLY A 203 4.56 -10.04 -25.53
CA GLY A 203 3.20 -10.40 -25.95
C GLY A 203 3.10 -10.59 -27.45
N LYS A 204 2.36 -11.60 -27.89
CA LYS A 204 1.98 -11.79 -29.30
C LYS A 204 0.73 -11.01 -29.70
N LYS A 205 0.23 -10.15 -28.81
CA LYS A 205 -1.02 -9.42 -29.01
C LYS A 205 -0.82 -7.93 -28.83
N TYR A 206 -1.59 -7.16 -29.58
CA TYR A 206 -1.69 -5.71 -29.40
C TYR A 206 -3.05 -5.33 -28.86
N HIS A 207 -3.09 -4.17 -28.22
CA HIS A 207 -4.10 -3.79 -27.26
C HIS A 207 -4.45 -2.29 -27.41
N ARG A 208 -5.64 -1.88 -26.94
CA ARG A 208 -5.94 -0.47 -26.65
C ARG A 208 -5.25 -0.02 -25.36
N LYS A 209 -5.09 1.30 -25.18
CA LYS A 209 -4.40 1.92 -24.01
C LYS A 209 -4.95 1.46 -22.67
N ASP A 210 -6.25 1.21 -22.62
CA ASP A 210 -7.07 0.89 -21.45
C ASP A 210 -7.34 -0.62 -21.30
N CYS A 211 -6.64 -1.47 -22.06
CA CYS A 211 -6.87 -2.91 -21.96
C CYS A 211 -6.38 -3.47 -20.61
N PRO A 212 -7.19 -4.28 -19.90
CA PRO A 212 -6.78 -4.88 -18.61
C PRO A 212 -5.63 -5.91 -18.72
N HIS A 213 -5.28 -6.33 -19.95
CA HIS A 213 -4.13 -7.18 -20.21
C HIS A 213 -2.87 -6.39 -20.58
N LEU A 214 -2.96 -5.06 -20.64
CA LEU A 214 -1.82 -4.19 -20.87
C LEU A 214 -1.01 -4.08 -19.59
N THR A 215 0.30 -4.15 -19.71
CA THR A 215 1.22 -3.96 -18.59
C THR A 215 1.89 -2.59 -18.71
N ASP A 216 2.41 -2.07 -17.61
CA ASP A 216 3.06 -0.75 -17.57
C ASP A 216 4.33 -0.66 -18.45
N ALA A 217 4.89 -1.81 -18.83
CA ALA A 217 5.99 -1.92 -19.78
C ALA A 217 5.54 -1.89 -21.26
N ALA A 218 4.25 -1.75 -21.54
CA ALA A 218 3.73 -1.71 -22.89
C ALA A 218 4.15 -0.43 -23.63
N LYS A 219 4.53 -0.60 -24.90
CA LYS A 219 4.98 0.51 -25.74
C LYS A 219 3.87 0.91 -26.72
N PRO A 220 3.58 2.21 -26.87
CA PRO A 220 2.68 2.69 -27.91
C PRO A 220 3.30 2.48 -29.30
N THR A 221 2.47 2.08 -30.26
CA THR A 221 2.81 1.84 -31.67
C THR A 221 1.59 2.14 -32.56
N THR A 222 1.75 2.12 -33.87
CA THR A 222 0.65 2.26 -34.86
C THR A 222 0.27 0.91 -35.47
N ARG A 223 -0.86 0.83 -36.18
CA ARG A 223 -1.32 -0.42 -36.81
C ARG A 223 -0.42 -0.85 -37.96
N GLU A 224 0.16 0.12 -38.65
CA GLU A 224 1.09 -0.03 -39.77
C GLU A 224 2.46 -0.55 -39.33
N ASP A 225 2.90 -0.18 -38.12
CA ASP A 225 4.22 -0.55 -37.58
C ASP A 225 4.23 -1.90 -36.84
N ILE A 226 3.06 -2.54 -36.69
CA ILE A 226 2.94 -3.86 -36.07
C ILE A 226 3.34 -4.95 -37.05
N LYS A 227 4.23 -5.86 -36.61
CA LYS A 227 4.57 -7.08 -37.35
C LYS A 227 3.34 -7.97 -37.50
N ASP A 228 3.08 -8.48 -38.70
CA ASP A 228 1.94 -9.36 -39.06
C ASP A 228 1.75 -10.59 -38.15
N SER A 229 2.79 -10.98 -37.41
CA SER A 229 2.73 -12.05 -36.43
C SER A 229 1.97 -11.71 -35.14
N HIS A 230 1.67 -10.43 -34.87
CA HIS A 230 0.89 -10.02 -33.71
C HIS A 230 -0.60 -10.01 -34.01
N GLN A 231 -1.40 -10.47 -33.06
CA GLN A 231 -2.85 -10.65 -33.22
C GLN A 231 -3.63 -9.64 -32.36
N PRO A 232 -4.81 -9.17 -32.79
CA PRO A 232 -5.60 -8.27 -31.98
C PRO A 232 -6.05 -8.95 -30.68
N CYS A 233 -5.99 -8.21 -29.57
CA CYS A 233 -6.53 -8.70 -28.31
C CYS A 233 -8.05 -8.83 -28.38
N LYS A 234 -8.57 -10.04 -28.16
CA LYS A 234 -10.02 -10.33 -28.18
C LYS A 234 -10.81 -9.63 -27.06
N THR A 235 -10.14 -9.23 -25.99
CA THR A 235 -10.75 -8.59 -24.81
C THR A 235 -11.02 -7.11 -25.06
N CYS A 236 -10.05 -6.37 -25.62
CA CYS A 236 -10.21 -4.92 -25.89
C CYS A 236 -10.48 -4.60 -27.36
N ARG A 237 -10.49 -5.61 -28.24
CA ARG A 237 -10.85 -5.55 -29.67
C ARG A 237 -10.37 -4.27 -30.36
N PRO A 238 -9.04 -4.08 -30.46
CA PRO A 238 -8.45 -2.84 -30.93
C PRO A 238 -8.76 -2.50 -32.41
N ASP A 239 -9.19 -3.48 -33.22
CA ASP A 239 -9.54 -3.27 -34.63
C ASP A 239 -11.04 -2.98 -34.86
N GLU A 240 -11.90 -3.16 -33.84
CA GLU A 240 -13.30 -2.73 -33.91
C GLU A 240 -13.38 -1.23 -33.58
N PRO A 241 -14.32 -0.44 -34.12
CA PRO A 241 -14.48 0.98 -33.78
C PRO A 241 -14.92 1.17 -32.33
#